data_AF-A0A3A6Q9D7-F1
#
_entry.id   AF-A0A3A6Q9D7-F1
#
_cell.length_a   1.000
_cell.length_b   1.000
_cell.length_c   1.000
_cell.angle_alpha   90.00
_cell.angle_beta   90.00
_cell.angle_gamma   90.00
#
_symmetry.space_group_name_H-M   'P 1'
#
loop_
_entity.id
_entity.type
_entity.pdbx_description
1 polymer ?
#
loop_
_entity_poly.entity_id
_entity_poly.type
_entity_poly.pdbx_seq_one_letter_code
_entity_poly.pdbx_strand_id
1 'polypeptide(L)'
;MALPDFEPHFPDRPPCWSELLFCGVIGVTLLPNMIATLSSLPMVVVAFVLTTVALASDGVEDWFHRIGMAGRFLLIAGVFMGVQLVAELAPAGRPFLNDAATGVLLATLLYFIAFLARERTVSGWTATQEPAE
;
A
#
# COMPACT_ATOMS: atom_id res chain seq x y z
N MET A 1 25.31 -12.10 18.39
CA MET A 1 24.46 -12.20 17.19
C MET A 1 23.81 -10.86 17.00
N ALA A 2 24.38 -10.02 16.15
CA ALA A 2 23.68 -8.81 15.71
C ALA A 2 22.52 -9.29 14.84
N LEU A 3 21.29 -8.93 15.22
CA LEU A 3 20.17 -9.01 14.28
C LEU A 3 20.62 -8.21 13.05
N PRO A 4 20.54 -8.75 11.82
CA PRO A 4 20.79 -7.94 10.64
C PRO A 4 19.91 -6.71 10.77
N ASP A 5 20.48 -5.53 10.51
CA ASP A 5 19.75 -4.28 10.50
C ASP A 5 18.50 -4.50 9.63
N PHE A 6 17.34 -4.64 10.28
CA PHE A 6 16.04 -4.63 9.63
C PHE A 6 15.76 -3.19 9.22
N GLU A 7 16.67 -2.57 8.48
CA GLU A 7 16.33 -1.39 7.71
C GLU A 7 15.34 -1.88 6.66
N PRO A 8 14.08 -1.44 6.72
CA PRO A 8 13.14 -1.78 5.68
C PRO A 8 13.76 -1.24 4.38
N HIS A 9 13.91 -2.13 3.42
CA HIS A 9 14.39 -1.75 2.11
C HIS A 9 13.29 -0.86 1.52
N PHE A 10 13.68 0.38 1.23
CA PHE A 10 12.79 1.42 0.75
C PHE A 10 13.37 1.89 -0.58
N PRO A 11 12.52 2.33 -1.53
CA PRO A 11 13.02 2.85 -2.80
C PRO A 11 14.07 3.95 -2.59
N ASP A 12 15.19 3.87 -3.32
CA ASP A 12 16.25 4.90 -3.32
C ASP A 12 15.84 6.17 -4.10
N ARG A 13 14.61 6.65 -3.91
CA ARG A 13 14.09 7.90 -4.48
C ARG A 13 13.07 8.53 -3.55
N PRO A 14 12.95 9.87 -3.51
CA PRO A 14 11.89 10.50 -2.74
C PRO A 14 10.51 10.18 -3.35
N PRO A 15 9.46 10.05 -2.52
CA PRO A 15 8.09 9.82 -2.98
C PRO A 15 7.60 10.95 -3.88
N CYS A 16 6.77 10.68 -4.88
CA CYS A 16 6.24 11.70 -5.79
C CYS A 16 4.89 12.26 -5.32
N TRP A 17 4.53 13.47 -5.76
CA TRP A 17 3.23 14.10 -5.47
C TRP A 17 2.02 13.26 -5.87
N SER A 18 2.11 12.54 -6.99
CA SER A 18 1.08 11.59 -7.41
C SER A 18 0.90 10.47 -6.39
N GLU A 19 2.00 9.97 -5.81
CA GLU A 19 1.96 8.88 -4.84
C GLU A 19 1.31 9.32 -3.53
N LEU A 20 1.61 10.54 -3.09
CA LEU A 20 0.92 11.18 -1.98
C LEU A 20 -0.58 11.35 -2.23
N LEU A 21 -0.96 11.87 -3.40
CA LEU A 21 -2.36 12.03 -3.80
C LEU A 21 -3.09 10.69 -3.79
N PHE A 22 -2.48 9.64 -4.35
CA PHE A 22 -3.08 8.31 -4.38
C PHE A 22 -3.21 7.71 -2.98
N CYS A 23 -2.15 7.79 -2.17
CA CYS A 23 -2.19 7.33 -0.79
C CYS A 23 -3.29 8.07 0.00
N GLY A 24 -3.43 9.37 -0.21
CA GLY A 24 -4.48 10.20 0.38
C GLY A 24 -5.87 9.79 -0.08
N VAL A 25 -6.11 9.65 -1.39
CA VAL A 25 -7.41 9.22 -1.93
C VAL A 25 -7.79 7.85 -1.39
N ILE A 26 -6.87 6.88 -1.43
CA ILE A 26 -7.12 5.53 -0.92
C ILE A 26 -7.42 5.58 0.59
N GLY A 27 -6.62 6.29 1.38
CA GLY A 27 -6.78 6.37 2.84
C GLY A 27 -8.03 7.11 3.29
N VAL A 28 -8.46 8.14 2.55
CA VAL A 28 -9.60 9.00 2.94
C VAL A 28 -10.93 8.51 2.36
N THR A 29 -10.92 7.85 1.21
CA THR A 29 -12.17 7.47 0.52
C THR A 29 -12.39 5.95 0.50
N LEU A 30 -11.43 5.20 -0.01
CA LEU A 30 -11.59 3.78 -0.30
C LEU A 30 -11.54 2.93 0.97
N LEU A 31 -10.50 3.15 1.79
CA LEU A 31 -10.27 2.39 3.01
C LEU A 31 -11.43 2.54 4.03
N PRO A 32 -11.96 3.73 4.33
CA PRO A 32 -13.05 3.87 5.30
C PRO A 32 -14.32 3.14 4.86
N ASN A 33 -14.62 3.11 3.56
CA ASN A 33 -15.78 2.41 3.01
C ASN A 33 -15.63 0.88 3.14
N MET A 34 -14.42 0.36 2.91
CA MET A 34 -14.15 -1.06 3.11
C MET A 34 -14.20 -1.46 4.58
N ILE A 35 -13.67 -0.62 5.46
CA ILE A 35 -13.73 -0.82 6.92
C ILE A 35 -15.19 -0.86 7.41
N ALA A 36 -16.05 0.02 6.88
CA ALA A 36 -17.47 0.06 7.24
C ALA A 36 -18.25 -1.21 6.84
N THR A 37 -17.69 -2.01 5.94
CA THR A 37 -18.33 -3.23 5.40
C THR A 37 -17.60 -4.51 5.81
N LEU A 38 -16.72 -4.44 6.82
CA LEU A 38 -15.99 -5.60 7.32
C LEU A 38 -16.91 -6.65 7.93
N SER A 39 -16.65 -7.90 7.59
CA SER A 39 -17.40 -9.05 8.13
C SER A 39 -16.56 -9.92 9.08
N SER A 40 -15.24 -9.93 8.92
CA SER A 40 -14.30 -10.78 9.64
C SER A 40 -12.96 -10.07 9.87
N LEU A 41 -12.79 -9.52 11.07
CA LEU A 41 -11.51 -8.98 11.54
C LEU A 41 -10.34 -9.99 11.46
N PRO A 42 -10.51 -11.28 11.81
CA PRO A 42 -9.42 -12.25 11.67
C PRO A 42 -8.89 -12.35 10.23
N MET A 43 -9.77 -12.27 9.24
CA MET A 43 -9.36 -12.36 7.83
C MET A 43 -8.53 -11.15 7.40
N VAL A 44 -8.93 -9.95 7.86
CA VAL A 44 -8.16 -8.72 7.66
C VAL A 44 -6.75 -8.86 8.25
N VAL A 45 -6.64 -9.36 9.49
CA VAL A 45 -5.35 -9.55 10.17
C VAL A 45 -4.47 -10.56 9.44
N VAL A 46 -5.03 -11.70 9.01
CA VAL A 46 -4.27 -12.70 8.25
C VAL A 46 -3.75 -12.12 6.95
N ALA A 47 -4.61 -11.47 6.16
CA ALA A 47 -4.21 -10.86 4.91
C ALA A 47 -3.16 -9.75 5.12
N PHE A 48 -3.33 -8.93 6.17
CA PHE A 48 -2.37 -7.90 6.55
C PHE A 48 -0.99 -8.47 6.89
N VAL A 49 -0.93 -9.49 7.76
CA VAL A 49 0.33 -10.13 8.17
C VAL A 49 1.01 -10.79 6.98
N LEU A 50 0.28 -11.58 6.19
CA LEU A 50 0.82 -12.24 5.00
C LEU A 50 1.36 -11.22 3.99
N THR A 51 0.65 -10.11 3.77
CA THR A 51 1.11 -9.06 2.85
C THR A 51 2.34 -8.34 3.39
N THR A 52 2.38 -8.05 4.69
CA THR A 52 3.54 -7.42 5.33
C THR A 52 4.77 -8.31 5.23
N VAL A 53 4.62 -9.61 5.50
CA VAL A 53 5.70 -10.59 5.35
C VAL A 53 6.13 -10.72 3.89
N ALA A 54 5.18 -10.71 2.95
CA ALA A 54 5.49 -10.75 1.53
C ALA A 54 6.27 -9.49 1.11
N LEU A 55 5.85 -8.29 1.52
CA LEU A 55 6.57 -7.04 1.23
C LEU A 55 7.96 -7.00 1.87
N ALA A 56 8.18 -7.69 2.98
CA ALA A 56 9.49 -7.82 3.62
C ALA A 56 10.39 -8.89 2.96
N SER A 57 9.93 -9.57 1.90
CA SER A 57 10.73 -10.54 1.16
C SER A 57 11.35 -9.92 -0.09
N ASP A 58 12.66 -10.09 -0.27
CA ASP A 58 13.45 -9.48 -1.35
C ASP A 58 12.81 -9.65 -2.73
N GLY A 59 12.30 -10.85 -3.05
CA GLY A 59 11.74 -11.15 -4.37
C GLY A 59 10.42 -10.43 -4.68
N VAL A 60 9.56 -10.23 -3.69
CA VAL A 60 8.29 -9.52 -3.86
C VAL A 60 8.54 -8.02 -3.85
N GLU A 61 9.47 -7.56 -3.01
CA GLU A 61 9.84 -6.16 -2.95
C GLU A 61 10.50 -5.68 -4.25
N ASP A 62 11.50 -6.40 -4.76
CA ASP A 62 12.15 -6.11 -6.03
C ASP A 62 11.14 -6.06 -7.18
N TRP A 63 10.21 -7.02 -7.20
CA TRP A 63 9.12 -7.02 -8.17
C TRP A 63 8.21 -5.80 -7.99
N PHE A 64 7.83 -5.47 -6.76
CA PHE A 64 6.97 -4.34 -6.43
C PHE A 64 7.64 -3.00 -6.74
N HIS A 65 8.96 -2.90 -6.63
CA HIS A 65 9.75 -1.76 -7.08
C HIS A 65 9.83 -1.70 -8.61
N ARG A 66 10.08 -2.84 -9.27
CA ARG A 66 10.23 -2.94 -10.73
C ARG A 66 8.98 -2.56 -11.51
N ILE A 67 7.78 -2.90 -11.02
CA ILE A 67 6.52 -2.56 -11.71
C ILE A 67 6.22 -1.04 -11.70
N GLY A 68 6.94 -0.27 -10.87
CA GLY A 68 6.73 1.17 -10.74
C GLY A 68 5.31 1.54 -10.27
N MET A 69 5.02 2.84 -10.19
CA MET A 69 3.73 3.31 -9.66
C MET A 69 2.53 2.98 -10.53
N ALA A 70 2.67 3.05 -11.86
CA ALA A 70 1.61 2.65 -12.77
C ALA A 70 1.26 1.16 -12.59
N GLY A 71 2.26 0.30 -12.39
CA GLY A 71 2.06 -1.12 -12.11
C GLY A 71 1.43 -1.36 -10.73
N ARG A 72 1.86 -0.64 -9.69
CA ARG A 72 1.23 -0.70 -8.35
C ARG A 72 -0.23 -0.26 -8.38
N PHE A 73 -0.55 0.79 -9.14
CA PHE A 73 -1.92 1.24 -9.35
C PHE A 73 -2.75 0.19 -10.09
N LEU A 74 -2.25 -0.35 -11.21
CA LEU A 74 -2.93 -1.40 -11.97
C LEU A 74 -3.11 -2.67 -11.15
N LEU A 75 -2.17 -2.99 -10.26
CA LEU A 75 -2.28 -4.10 -9.32
C LEU A 75 -3.41 -3.85 -8.32
N ILE A 76 -3.43 -2.68 -7.65
CA ILE A 76 -4.50 -2.32 -6.71
C ILE A 76 -5.85 -2.30 -7.45
N ALA A 77 -5.96 -1.55 -8.55
CA ALA A 77 -7.18 -1.47 -9.34
C ALA A 77 -7.62 -2.85 -9.87
N GLY A 78 -6.67 -3.69 -10.29
CA GLY A 78 -6.91 -5.05 -10.75
C GLY A 78 -7.41 -5.98 -9.65
N VAL A 79 -6.84 -5.89 -8.44
CA VAL A 79 -7.35 -6.61 -7.27
C VAL A 79 -8.77 -6.16 -6.95
N PHE A 80 -9.04 -4.85 -6.92
CA PHE A 80 -10.38 -4.33 -6.66
C PHE A 80 -11.41 -4.75 -7.74
N MET A 81 -11.06 -4.62 -9.02
CA MET A 81 -11.92 -5.09 -10.10
C MET A 81 -12.11 -6.60 -10.05
N GLY A 82 -11.08 -7.35 -9.68
CA GLY A 82 -11.15 -8.79 -9.46
C GLY A 82 -12.09 -9.17 -8.32
N VAL A 83 -12.05 -8.44 -7.20
CA VAL A 83 -12.99 -8.63 -6.08
C VAL A 83 -14.42 -8.37 -6.53
N GLN A 84 -14.67 -7.31 -7.30
CA GLN A 84 -16.02 -7.03 -7.84
C GLN A 84 -16.47 -8.08 -8.86
N LEU A 85 -15.57 -8.55 -9.73
CA LEU A 85 -15.87 -9.62 -10.68
C LEU A 85 -16.23 -10.93 -9.97
N VAL A 86 -15.47 -11.30 -8.92
CA VAL A 86 -15.79 -12.48 -8.11
C VAL A 86 -17.07 -12.26 -7.29
N ALA A 87 -17.36 -11.04 -6.85
CA ALA A 87 -18.61 -10.73 -6.18
C ALA A 87 -19.83 -10.92 -7.10
N GLU A 88 -19.71 -10.62 -8.39
CA GLU A 88 -20.77 -10.89 -9.38
C GLU A 88 -20.91 -12.39 -9.66
N LEU A 89 -19.80 -13.14 -9.74
CA LEU A 89 -19.82 -14.57 -10.06
C LEU A 89 -20.16 -15.46 -8.85
N ALA A 90 -19.78 -15.04 -7.65
CA ALA A 90 -19.93 -15.76 -6.40
C ALA A 90 -20.20 -14.78 -5.24
N PRO A 91 -21.45 -14.27 -5.12
CA PRO A 91 -21.80 -13.23 -4.15
C PRO A 91 -21.50 -13.59 -2.70
N ALA A 92 -21.56 -14.88 -2.37
CA ALA A 92 -21.24 -15.40 -1.04
C ALA A 92 -19.75 -15.19 -0.65
N GLY A 93 -18.85 -15.07 -1.62
CA GLY A 93 -17.42 -14.82 -1.39
C GLY A 93 -17.05 -13.35 -1.22
N ARG A 94 -17.96 -12.42 -1.57
CA ARG A 94 -17.75 -10.97 -1.47
C ARG A 94 -17.29 -10.50 -0.08
N PRO A 95 -17.93 -10.87 1.04
CA PRO A 95 -17.50 -10.43 2.38
C PRO A 95 -16.06 -10.87 2.69
N PHE A 96 -15.72 -12.13 2.40
CA PHE A 96 -14.38 -12.67 2.62
C PHE A 96 -13.30 -11.94 1.79
N LEU A 97 -13.60 -11.65 0.53
CA LEU A 97 -12.69 -10.95 -0.36
C LEU A 97 -12.51 -9.48 0.02
N ASN A 98 -13.57 -8.80 0.47
CA ASN A 98 -13.49 -7.44 0.97
C ASN A 98 -12.58 -7.35 2.20
N ASP A 99 -12.73 -8.29 3.14
CA ASP A 99 -11.90 -8.34 4.36
C ASP A 99 -10.44 -8.62 4.02
N ALA A 100 -10.17 -9.57 3.11
CA ALA A 100 -8.82 -9.86 2.64
C ALA A 100 -8.17 -8.65 1.93
N ALA A 101 -8.91 -8.02 1.00
CA ALA A 101 -8.45 -6.84 0.28
C ALA A 101 -8.20 -5.66 1.23
N THR A 102 -9.00 -5.51 2.28
CA THR A 102 -8.78 -4.50 3.33
C THR A 102 -7.44 -4.72 4.04
N GLY A 103 -7.11 -5.97 4.40
CA GLY A 103 -5.83 -6.31 5.03
C GLY A 103 -4.63 -6.02 4.13
N VAL A 104 -4.72 -6.37 2.85
CA VAL A 104 -3.69 -6.06 1.83
C VAL A 104 -3.50 -4.54 1.70
N LEU A 105 -4.61 -3.79 1.65
CA LEU A 105 -4.58 -2.34 1.51
C LEU A 105 -3.94 -1.65 2.71
N LEU A 106 -4.28 -2.10 3.93
CA LEU A 106 -3.69 -1.59 5.17
C LEU A 106 -2.17 -1.82 5.21
N ALA A 107 -1.70 -3.02 4.85
CA ALA A 107 -0.27 -3.33 4.81
C ALA A 107 0.47 -2.42 3.81
N THR A 108 -0.12 -2.24 2.63
CA THR A 108 0.45 -1.40 1.57
C THR A 108 0.49 0.08 1.96
N LEU A 109 -0.55 0.58 2.64
CA LEU A 109 -0.60 1.95 3.14
C LEU A 109 0.43 2.18 4.24
N LEU A 110 0.59 1.25 5.19
CA LEU A 110 1.61 1.37 6.23
C LEU A 110 3.02 1.36 5.66
N TYR A 111 3.28 0.51 4.67
CA TYR A 111 4.55 0.54 3.94
C TYR A 111 4.80 1.93 3.34
N PHE A 112 3.79 2.51 2.70
CA PHE A 112 3.91 3.84 2.08
C PHE A 112 4.07 4.97 3.10
N ILE A 113 3.38 4.91 4.24
CA ILE A 113 3.53 5.88 5.34
C ILE A 113 4.93 5.78 5.95
N ALA A 114 5.45 4.57 6.16
CA ALA A 114 6.80 4.36 6.67
C ALA A 114 7.85 4.90 5.68
N PHE A 115 7.63 4.69 4.38
CA PHE A 115 8.45 5.25 3.32
C PHE A 115 8.46 6.79 3.34
N LEU A 116 7.28 7.42 3.44
CA LEU A 116 7.17 8.88 3.59
C LEU A 116 7.88 9.42 4.84
N ALA A 117 7.74 8.71 5.97
CA ALA A 117 8.36 9.09 7.23
C ALA A 117 9.90 9.02 7.20
N ARG A 118 10.45 8.07 6.42
CA ARG A 118 11.90 7.93 6.17
C ARG A 118 12.42 9.04 5.27
N GLU A 119 11.83 9.21 4.09
CA GLU A 119 12.37 10.13 3.07
C GLU A 119 12.17 11.60 3.44
N ARG A 120 11.16 11.93 4.28
CA ARG A 120 10.83 13.29 4.78
C ARG A 120 10.74 14.38 3.71
N THR A 121 10.74 14.00 2.44
CA THR A 121 10.80 14.86 1.26
C THR A 121 9.95 14.23 0.17
N VAL A 122 9.49 15.06 -0.76
CA VAL A 122 8.68 14.64 -1.91
C VAL A 122 9.42 15.12 -3.15
N SER A 123 9.49 14.32 -4.21
CA SER A 123 10.13 14.72 -5.47
C SER A 123 9.47 16.01 -5.98
N GLY A 124 10.26 17.06 -6.14
CA GLY A 124 9.76 18.40 -6.53
C GLY A 124 9.43 19.33 -5.36
N TRP A 125 9.61 18.89 -4.10
CA TRP A 125 9.66 19.76 -2.93
C TRP A 125 11.05 20.41 -2.84
N THR A 126 11.45 21.17 -3.85
CA THR A 126 12.45 22.23 -3.62
C THR A 126 11.70 23.32 -2.88
N ALA A 127 11.85 23.35 -1.55
CA ALA A 127 11.59 24.58 -0.84
C ALA A 127 12.47 25.64 -1.50
N THR A 128 11.85 26.62 -2.15
CA THR A 128 12.50 27.85 -2.59
C THR A 128 13.00 28.54 -1.32
N GLN A 129 14.16 28.12 -0.82
CA GLN A 129 14.95 28.97 0.07
C GLN A 129 15.58 30.00 -0.84
N GLU A 130 14.90 31.14 -0.99
CA GLU A 130 15.58 32.37 -1.39
C GLU A 130 16.80 32.55 -0.48
N PRO A 131 18.00 32.78 -1.04
CA PRO A 131 19.13 33.20 -0.24
C PRO A 131 18.80 34.59 0.32
N ALA A 132 18.64 34.69 1.64
CA ALA A 132 18.73 35.98 2.30
C ALA A 132 20.21 36.41 2.25
N GLU A 133 20.52 37.30 1.31
CA GLU A 133 21.69 38.19 1.39
C GLU A 133 21.61 39.12 2.61
#